data_AF-A0A961J2N0-F1
#
_entry.id   AF-A0A961J2N0-F1
#
_cell.length_a   1.000
_cell.length_b   1.000
_cell.length_c   1.000
_cell.angle_alpha   90.00
_cell.angle_beta   90.00
_cell.angle_gamma   90.00
#
_symmetry.space_group_name_H-M   'P 1'
#
loop_
_entity.id
_entity.type
_entity.pdbx_description
1 polymer ?
#
loop_
_entity_poly.entity_id
_entity_poly.type
_entity_poly.pdbx_seq_one_letter_code
_entity_poly.pdbx_strand_id
1 'polypeptide(L)'
;MANPWHGEVELVVDGERRVMRLTLGALAELEAALDEGSLLALIERFEAGRYATRDVLALIVAGLRGGGWRGTAGDLIAAEIEGGPVGAARAAAALLARAFELPETAGDAG
;
A
#
# COMPACT_ATOMS: atom_id res chain seq x y z
N MET A 1 12.89 -13.65 -0.78
CA MET A 1 13.33 -13.13 -2.08
C MET A 1 12.08 -12.60 -2.76
N ALA A 2 11.80 -11.31 -2.60
CA ALA A 2 10.59 -10.69 -3.14
C ALA A 2 10.69 -10.67 -4.67
N ASN A 3 9.73 -11.31 -5.33
CA ASN A 3 9.72 -11.40 -6.78
C ASN A 3 9.32 -10.02 -7.33
N PRO A 4 10.17 -9.34 -8.13
CA PRO A 4 9.89 -7.97 -8.59
C PRO A 4 8.62 -7.83 -9.44
N TRP A 5 8.01 -8.94 -9.88
CA TRP A 5 6.80 -8.95 -10.71
C TRP A 5 5.46 -8.91 -9.96
N HIS A 6 5.45 -8.87 -8.61
CA HIS A 6 4.21 -9.12 -7.85
C HIS A 6 3.62 -7.93 -7.09
N GLY A 7 4.20 -6.74 -7.20
CA GLY A 7 3.68 -5.54 -6.55
C GLY A 7 3.78 -5.57 -5.01
N GLU A 8 4.66 -6.43 -4.47
CA GLU A 8 4.76 -6.68 -3.03
C GLU A 8 5.66 -5.66 -2.33
N VAL A 9 5.31 -5.26 -1.11
CA VAL A 9 6.12 -4.40 -0.23
C VAL A 9 6.14 -4.99 1.18
N GLU A 10 7.31 -5.07 1.79
CA GLU A 10 7.44 -5.55 3.18
C GLU A 10 7.23 -4.39 4.17
N LEU A 11 6.52 -4.66 5.26
CA LEU A 11 6.33 -3.75 6.39
C LEU A 11 6.50 -4.54 7.70
N VAL A 12 7.24 -3.99 8.65
CA VAL A 12 7.36 -4.58 10.00
C VAL A 12 6.32 -3.92 10.91
N VAL A 13 5.45 -4.75 11.48
CA VAL A 13 4.38 -4.35 12.39
C VAL A 13 4.52 -5.16 13.67
N ASP A 14 4.70 -4.51 14.82
CA ASP A 14 4.98 -5.13 16.13
C ASP A 14 6.17 -6.10 16.10
N GLY A 15 7.21 -5.76 15.33
CA GLY A 15 8.38 -6.61 15.12
C GLY A 15 8.14 -7.81 14.19
N GLU A 16 6.92 -8.02 13.69
CA GLU A 16 6.59 -9.08 12.74
C GLU A 16 6.65 -8.56 11.29
N ARG A 17 7.42 -9.23 10.44
CA ARG A 17 7.48 -8.91 9.00
C ARG A 17 6.19 -9.34 8.32
N ARG A 18 5.48 -8.38 7.74
CA ARG A 18 4.28 -8.59 6.94
C ARG A 18 4.56 -8.22 5.48
N VAL A 19 3.90 -8.93 4.57
CA VAL A 19 3.91 -8.58 3.14
C VAL A 19 2.62 -7.82 2.83
N MET A 20 2.76 -6.71 2.10
CA MET A 20 1.68 -5.91 1.56
C MET A 20 1.60 -6.12 0.05
N ARG A 21 0.38 -6.18 -0.47
CA ARG A 21 0.10 -6.27 -1.91
C ARG A 21 -1.26 -5.66 -2.22
N LEU A 22 -1.35 -4.88 -3.31
CA LEU A 22 -2.64 -4.36 -3.78
C LEU A 22 -3.25 -5.33 -4.80
N THR A 23 -4.14 -6.19 -4.31
CA THR A 23 -5.00 -7.01 -5.18
C THR A 23 -6.20 -6.21 -5.64
N LEU A 24 -6.91 -6.65 -6.69
CA LEU A 24 -8.17 -6.02 -7.10
C LEU A 24 -9.19 -5.93 -5.95
N GLY A 25 -9.26 -6.95 -5.09
CA GLY A 25 -10.11 -6.92 -3.89
C GLY A 25 -9.67 -5.87 -2.88
N ALA A 26 -8.36 -5.77 -2.62
CA ALA A 26 -7.81 -4.75 -1.73
C ALA A 26 -8.03 -3.32 -2.28
N LEU A 27 -7.92 -3.13 -3.60
CA LEU A 27 -8.21 -1.86 -4.26
C LEU A 27 -9.69 -1.48 -4.14
N ALA A 28 -10.59 -2.46 -4.33
CA ALA A 28 -12.03 -2.23 -4.16
C ALA A 28 -12.39 -1.88 -2.69
N GLU A 29 -11.78 -2.55 -1.72
CA GLU A 29 -11.93 -2.19 -0.30
C GLU A 29 -11.38 -0.81 0.02
N LEU A 30 -10.22 -0.46 -0.57
CA LEU A 30 -9.60 0.85 -0.41
C LEU A 30 -10.50 1.95 -0.97
N GLU A 31 -11.02 1.79 -2.17
CA GLU A 31 -11.93 2.74 -2.81
C GLU A 31 -13.22 2.91 -2.00
N ALA A 32 -13.76 1.83 -1.44
CA ALA A 32 -14.92 1.90 -0.54
C ALA A 32 -14.60 2.62 0.80
N ALA A 33 -13.34 2.63 1.23
CA ALA A 33 -12.91 3.32 2.45
C ALA A 33 -12.58 4.81 2.24
N LEU A 34 -12.45 5.24 0.98
CA LEU A 34 -12.29 6.65 0.60
C LEU A 34 -13.69 7.30 0.55
N ASP A 35 -14.05 8.07 1.58
CA ASP A 35 -15.33 8.79 1.68
C ASP A 35 -15.59 9.71 0.46
N GLU A 36 -14.54 10.40 0.00
CA GLU A 36 -14.60 11.44 -1.02
C GLU A 36 -13.34 11.38 -1.88
N GLY A 37 -13.28 10.41 -2.78
CA GLY A 37 -12.18 10.36 -3.75
C GLY A 37 -12.09 9.05 -4.50
N SER A 38 -11.60 9.12 -5.74
CA SER A 38 -11.20 7.93 -6.49
C SER A 38 -9.79 7.49 -6.08
N LEU A 39 -9.46 6.25 -6.42
CA LEU A 39 -8.10 5.73 -6.34
C LEU A 39 -7.09 6.62 -7.08
N LEU A 40 -7.50 7.22 -8.21
CA LEU A 40 -6.67 8.18 -8.94
C LEU A 40 -6.37 9.43 -8.12
N ALA A 41 -7.39 10.01 -7.47
CA ALA A 41 -7.21 11.19 -6.61
C ALA A 41 -6.34 10.88 -5.37
N LEU A 42 -6.34 9.63 -4.90
CA LEU A 42 -5.41 9.18 -3.85
C LEU A 42 -3.96 9.18 -4.36
N ILE A 43 -3.72 8.65 -5.56
CA ILE A 43 -2.39 8.61 -6.19
C ILE A 43 -1.85 10.04 -6.38
N GLU A 44 -2.64 10.94 -6.96
CA GLU A 44 -2.24 12.34 -7.19
C GLU A 44 -1.87 13.06 -5.88
N ARG A 45 -2.60 12.78 -4.79
CA ARG A 45 -2.27 13.33 -3.46
C ARG A 45 -0.96 12.77 -2.91
N PHE A 46 -0.68 11.49 -3.13
CA PHE A 46 0.59 10.87 -2.75
C PHE A 46 1.76 11.48 -3.50
N GLU A 47 1.66 11.60 -4.82
CA GLU A 47 2.70 12.22 -5.66
C GLU A 47 2.94 13.69 -5.31
N ALA A 48 1.87 14.43 -5.00
CA ALA A 48 1.96 15.82 -4.57
C ALA A 48 2.43 16.01 -3.11
N GLY A 49 2.65 14.92 -2.35
CA GLY A 49 3.00 14.98 -0.93
C GLY A 49 1.88 15.54 -0.03
N ARG A 50 0.63 15.56 -0.51
CA ARG A 50 -0.56 16.09 0.18
C ARG A 50 -1.46 14.97 0.72
N TYR A 51 -0.86 13.87 1.17
CA TYR A 51 -1.58 12.76 1.77
C TYR A 51 -1.78 12.99 3.28
N ALA A 52 -2.94 12.58 3.79
CA ALA A 52 -3.21 12.57 5.22
C ALA A 52 -2.78 11.23 5.84
N THR A 53 -2.61 11.21 7.17
CA THR A 53 -2.36 9.96 7.90
C THR A 53 -3.45 8.90 7.67
N ARG A 54 -4.70 9.33 7.47
CA ARG A 54 -5.82 8.44 7.11
C ARG A 54 -5.54 7.70 5.79
N ASP A 55 -5.02 8.39 4.78
CA ASP A 55 -4.72 7.80 3.48
C ASP A 55 -3.62 6.74 3.58
N VAL A 56 -2.57 7.03 4.35
CA VAL A 56 -1.48 6.09 4.64
C VAL A 56 -2.00 4.85 5.36
N LEU A 57 -2.81 5.02 6.40
CA LEU A 57 -3.40 3.90 7.13
C LEU A 57 -4.32 3.06 6.24
N ALA A 58 -5.18 3.68 5.45
CA ALA A 58 -6.08 2.98 4.53
C ALA A 58 -5.31 2.12 3.52
N LEU A 59 -4.23 2.67 2.95
CA LEU A 59 -3.35 1.93 2.04
C LEU A 59 -2.64 0.77 2.70
N ILE A 60 -2.10 0.96 3.91
CA ILE A 60 -1.42 -0.11 4.65
C ILE A 60 -2.40 -1.22 4.99
N VAL A 61 -3.60 -0.90 5.46
CA VAL A 61 -4.65 -1.90 5.74
C VAL A 61 -5.00 -2.69 4.48
N ALA A 62 -5.27 -1.99 3.37
CA ALA A 62 -5.60 -2.63 2.09
C ALA A 62 -4.44 -3.52 1.60
N GLY A 63 -3.21 -3.01 1.66
CA GLY A 63 -2.00 -3.73 1.28
C GLY A 63 -1.79 -5.00 2.10
N LEU A 64 -1.86 -4.90 3.43
CA LEU A 64 -1.70 -6.05 4.32
C LEU A 64 -2.78 -7.10 4.07
N ARG A 65 -4.03 -6.69 3.84
CA ARG A 65 -5.13 -7.62 3.49
C ARG A 65 -4.88 -8.33 2.18
N GLY A 66 -4.40 -7.63 1.15
CA GLY A 66 -4.04 -8.25 -0.12
C GLY A 66 -2.81 -9.18 -0.02
N GLY A 67 -1.98 -9.02 1.02
CA GLY A 67 -0.91 -9.93 1.44
C GLY A 67 -1.34 -11.06 2.38
N GLY A 68 -2.63 -11.15 2.74
CA GLY A 68 -3.20 -12.23 3.55
C GLY A 68 -3.36 -11.92 5.05
N TRP A 69 -3.09 -10.70 5.49
CA TRP A 69 -3.36 -10.28 6.86
C TRP A 69 -4.87 -10.13 7.10
N ARG A 70 -5.34 -10.56 8.28
CA ARG A 70 -6.78 -10.61 8.63
C ARG A 70 -7.21 -9.60 9.69
N GLY A 71 -6.35 -8.63 10.02
CA GLY A 71 -6.67 -7.60 11.01
C GLY A 71 -7.54 -6.46 10.48
N THR A 72 -7.78 -5.51 11.37
CA THR A 72 -8.56 -4.30 11.14
C THR A 72 -7.70 -3.05 11.21
N ALA A 73 -8.22 -1.92 10.74
CA ALA A 73 -7.56 -0.63 10.92
C ALA A 73 -7.31 -0.31 12.41
N GLY A 74 -8.17 -0.78 13.31
CA GLY A 74 -8.01 -0.62 14.76
C GLY A 74 -6.76 -1.32 15.30
N ASP A 75 -6.44 -2.50 14.79
CA ASP A 75 -5.24 -3.25 15.18
C ASP A 75 -3.97 -2.48 14.79
N LEU A 76 -3.97 -1.83 13.62
CA LEU A 76 -2.85 -1.00 13.15
C LEU A 76 -2.67 0.29 13.95
N ILE A 77 -3.75 0.88 14.48
CA ILE A 77 -3.65 2.09 15.31
C ILE A 77 -2.92 1.79 16.62
N ALA A 78 -3.08 0.59 17.16
CA ALA A 78 -2.41 0.15 18.37
C ALA A 78 -1.01 -0.44 18.12
N ALA A 79 -0.67 -0.72 16.85
CA ALA A 79 0.57 -1.41 16.48
C ALA A 79 1.75 -0.45 16.27
N GLU A 80 2.96 -0.95 16.51
CA GLU A 80 4.21 -0.24 16.22
C GLU A 80 4.71 -0.59 14.81
N ILE A 81 4.83 0.42 13.95
CA ILE A 81 5.42 0.27 12.62
C ILE A 81 6.90 0.65 12.68
N GLU A 82 7.77 -0.22 12.17
CA GLU A 82 9.21 0.08 12.09
C GLU A 82 9.47 1.33 11.22
N GLY A 83 10.30 2.24 11.74
CA GLY A 83 10.52 3.55 11.12
C GLY A 83 9.40 4.57 11.36
N GLY A 84 8.40 4.22 12.18
CA GLY A 84 7.33 5.10 12.63
C GLY A 84 6.47 5.64 11.47
N PRO A 85 5.85 6.82 11.63
CA PRO A 85 4.97 7.41 10.62
C PRO A 85 5.64 7.62 9.26
N VAL A 86 6.94 7.93 9.24
CA VAL A 86 7.71 8.12 8.00
C VAL A 86 7.96 6.79 7.30
N GLY A 87 8.28 5.73 8.05
CA GLY A 87 8.42 4.37 7.53
C GLY A 87 7.11 3.87 6.91
N ALA A 88 6.00 4.08 7.62
CA ALA A 88 4.65 3.77 7.15
C ALA A 88 4.32 4.49 5.82
N ALA A 89 4.56 5.81 5.75
CA ALA A 89 4.31 6.60 4.54
C ALA A 89 5.16 6.13 3.35
N ARG A 90 6.45 5.82 3.59
CA ARG A 90 7.34 5.29 2.55
C ARG A 90 6.88 3.95 2.02
N ALA A 91 6.47 3.05 2.91
CA ALA A 91 6.00 1.73 2.52
C ALA A 91 4.66 1.82 1.74
N ALA A 92 3.75 2.70 2.15
CA ALA A 92 2.50 2.97 1.43
C ALA A 92 2.77 3.56 0.03
N ALA A 93 3.68 4.53 -0.08
CA ALA A 93 4.06 5.13 -1.36
C ALA A 93 4.73 4.10 -2.31
N ALA A 94 5.63 3.27 -1.78
CA ALA A 94 6.25 2.19 -2.55
C ALA A 94 5.22 1.16 -3.03
N LEU A 95 4.19 0.88 -2.21
CA LEU A 95 3.13 -0.06 -2.56
C LEU A 95 2.26 0.48 -3.70
N LEU A 96 1.90 1.77 -3.65
CA LEU A 96 1.21 2.43 -4.76
C LEU A 96 2.05 2.41 -6.03
N ALA A 97 3.31 2.83 -5.96
CA ALA A 97 4.20 2.85 -7.12
C ALA A 97 4.24 1.47 -7.80
N ARG A 98 4.50 0.41 -7.03
CA ARG A 98 4.60 -0.95 -7.57
C ARG A 98 3.29 -1.54 -8.10
N ALA A 99 2.14 -1.06 -7.64
CA ALA A 99 0.84 -1.53 -8.11
C ALA A 99 0.41 -0.89 -9.43
N PHE A 100 0.90 0.32 -9.72
CA PHE A 100 0.53 1.11 -10.90
C PHE A 100 1.68 1.35 -11.87
N GLU A 101 2.90 0.90 -11.54
CA GLU A 101 3.96 0.71 -12.53
C GLU A 101 3.45 -0.29 -13.58
N LEU A 102 3.09 0.24 -14.74
CA LEU A 102 2.83 -0.58 -15.92
C LEU A 102 4.08 -1.43 -16.15
N PRO A 103 3.95 -2.75 -16.37
CA PRO A 103 5.10 -3.52 -16.82
C PRO A 103 5.57 -2.86 -18.10
N GLU A 104 6.78 -2.27 -18.05
CA GLU A 104 7.46 -1.81 -19.25
C GLU A 104 7.37 -2.96 -20.24
N THR A 105 6.71 -2.73 -21.37
CA THR A 105 6.43 -3.77 -22.36
C THR A 105 7.71 -4.55 -22.61
N ALA A 106 7.80 -5.77 -22.09
CA ALA A 106 8.88 -6.68 -22.39
C ALA A 106 8.70 -7.08 -23.86
N GLY A 107 9.26 -6.28 -24.76
CA GLY A 107 9.04 -6.46 -26.19
C GLY A 107 9.37 -5.26 -27.07
N ASP A 108 10.52 -4.59 -26.85
CA ASP A 108 11.28 -4.07 -27.98
C ASP A 108 12.57 -4.88 -28.07
N ALA A 109 12.40 -6.12 -28.56
CA ALA A 109 13.50 -6.93 -29.05
C ALA A 109 13.53 -6.75 -30.57
N GLY A 110 14.25 -5.71 -31.01
CA GLY A 110 14.75 -5.58 -32.38
C GLY A 110 16.09 -6.29 -32.55
#